data_AF-A0A2I1H1A1-F1
#
_entry.id   AF-A0A2I1H1A1-F1
#
_cell.length_a   1.000
_cell.length_b   1.000
_cell.length_c   1.000
_cell.angle_alpha   90.00
_cell.angle_beta   90.00
_cell.angle_gamma   90.00
#
_symmetry.space_group_name_H-M   'P 1'
#
loop_
_entity.id
_entity.type
_entity.pdbx_description
1 polymer ?
#
loop_
_entity_poly.entity_id
_entity_poly.type
_entity_poly.pdbx_seq_one_letter_code
_entity_poly.pdbx_strand_id
1 'polypeptide(L)'
;MNEIDKELLNILSSGKNTSKIHKEKKVKQKEMEEFKQEFSRTSASYNANRKKWVFKQVNNFLKAKGDFLTLQEEAIEKLQNCCNYLESSVNKERNTVSSTRNMKTSEFTDKYTKEFQNIFVEYNNGLLELDKKFSSLKETVQENKELEVSFMIGNILKLNSYSFNKYKIKFSTNFQRGTRIQLNFDIRSLRKNLNELKLELTQETKELKNLAEN
;
A
#
# COMPACT_ATOMS: atom_id res chain seq x y z
N MET A 1 -36.57 77.06 23.53
CA MET A 1 -35.97 75.71 23.53
C MET A 1 -35.62 75.40 24.97
N ASN A 2 -36.24 74.36 25.53
CA ASN A 2 -36.05 74.03 26.94
C ASN A 2 -34.64 73.46 27.15
N GLU A 3 -34.11 73.51 28.36
CA GLU A 3 -32.74 73.05 28.68
C GLU A 3 -32.57 71.56 28.32
N ILE A 4 -33.64 70.79 28.52
CA ILE A 4 -33.78 69.39 28.11
C ILE A 4 -33.64 69.21 26.59
N ASP A 5 -34.22 70.10 25.78
CA ASP A 5 -34.14 70.00 24.31
C ASP A 5 -32.72 70.28 23.82
N LYS A 6 -32.00 71.21 24.45
CA LYS A 6 -30.59 71.49 24.13
C LYS A 6 -29.69 70.32 24.49
N GLU A 7 -29.92 69.68 25.63
CA GLU A 7 -29.12 68.54 26.08
C GLU A 7 -29.34 67.31 25.19
N LEU A 8 -30.60 67.03 24.81
CA LEU A 8 -30.93 65.99 23.84
C LEU A 8 -30.31 66.24 22.46
N LEU A 9 -30.36 67.48 21.94
CA LEU A 9 -29.75 67.81 20.65
C LEU A 9 -28.22 67.61 20.68
N ASN A 10 -27.59 67.88 21.82
CA ASN A 10 -26.14 67.73 21.99
C ASN A 10 -25.74 66.24 22.09
N ILE A 11 -26.54 65.40 22.75
CA ILE A 11 -26.34 63.94 22.78
C ILE A 11 -26.49 63.34 21.38
N LEU A 12 -27.54 63.75 20.65
CA LEU A 12 -27.81 63.29 19.28
C LEU A 12 -26.76 63.78 18.27
N SER A 13 -26.31 65.04 18.38
CA SER A 13 -25.30 65.61 17.47
C SER A 13 -23.87 65.18 17.80
N SER A 14 -23.57 64.88 19.07
CA SER A 14 -22.20 64.49 19.47
C SER A 14 -21.80 63.08 19.03
N GLY A 15 -22.76 62.23 18.64
CA GLY A 15 -22.48 60.87 18.15
C GLY A 15 -21.66 60.01 19.12
N LYS A 16 -21.62 60.37 20.42
CA LYS A 16 -20.66 59.83 21.39
C LYS A 16 -20.81 58.31 21.53
N ASN A 17 -22.05 57.81 21.53
CA ASN A 17 -22.36 56.38 21.57
C ASN A 17 -22.04 55.64 20.25
N THR A 18 -22.26 56.26 19.08
CA THR A 18 -21.98 55.61 17.79
C THR A 18 -20.48 55.48 17.53
N SER A 19 -19.67 56.42 18.01
CA SER A 19 -18.20 56.36 17.93
C SER A 19 -17.60 55.19 18.72
N LYS A 20 -18.18 54.88 19.91
CA LYS A 20 -17.76 53.77 20.76
C LYS A 20 -18.13 52.41 20.13
N ILE A 21 -19.35 52.30 19.59
CA ILE A 21 -19.82 51.11 18.86
C ILE A 21 -18.96 50.87 17.60
N HIS A 22 -18.58 51.93 16.88
CA HIS A 22 -17.73 51.80 15.69
C HIS A 22 -16.31 51.33 16.03
N LYS A 23 -15.73 51.81 17.13
CA LYS A 23 -14.44 51.33 17.64
C LYS A 23 -14.50 49.86 18.06
N GLU A 24 -15.55 49.47 18.79
CA GLU A 24 -15.77 48.08 19.20
C GLU A 24 -15.94 47.14 18.00
N LYS A 25 -16.70 47.55 16.98
CA LYS A 25 -16.86 46.79 15.73
C LYS A 25 -15.53 46.60 15.00
N LYS A 26 -14.69 47.64 14.95
CA LYS A 26 -13.34 47.56 14.36
C LYS A 26 -12.43 46.59 15.12
N VAL A 27 -12.47 46.60 16.45
CA VAL A 27 -11.69 45.67 17.29
C VAL A 27 -12.15 44.23 17.06
N LYS A 28 -13.45 43.95 17.15
CA LYS A 28 -14.02 42.60 16.90
C LYS A 28 -13.70 42.07 15.50
N GLN A 29 -13.69 42.95 14.50
CA GLN A 29 -13.34 42.55 13.14
C GLN A 29 -11.85 42.21 13.02
N LYS A 30 -10.97 42.97 13.70
CA LYS A 30 -9.54 42.64 13.79
C LYS A 30 -9.30 41.30 14.50
N GLU A 31 -9.95 41.07 15.65
CA GLU A 31 -9.89 39.79 16.38
C GLU A 31 -10.38 38.61 15.53
N MET A 32 -11.44 38.80 14.75
CA MET A 32 -11.94 37.77 13.83
C MET A 32 -10.92 37.43 12.73
N GLU A 33 -10.25 38.42 12.15
CA GLU A 33 -9.22 38.17 11.15
C GLU A 33 -7.96 37.51 11.75
N GLU A 34 -7.55 37.92 12.97
CA GLU A 34 -6.47 37.25 13.72
C GLU A 34 -6.83 35.79 14.02
N PHE A 35 -8.07 35.52 14.45
CA PHE A 35 -8.55 34.17 14.71
C PHE A 35 -8.57 33.30 13.44
N LYS A 36 -9.08 33.81 12.31
CA LYS A 36 -9.04 33.10 11.02
C LYS A 36 -7.61 32.78 10.60
N GLN A 37 -6.69 33.72 10.79
CA GLN A 37 -5.28 33.52 10.45
C GLN A 37 -4.65 32.42 11.31
N GLU A 38 -4.88 32.46 12.62
CA GLU A 38 -4.38 31.45 13.56
C GLU A 38 -4.97 30.07 13.27
N PHE A 39 -6.29 30.00 13.06
CA PHE A 39 -6.98 28.79 12.64
C PHE A 39 -6.38 28.20 11.34
N SER A 40 -6.10 29.06 10.36
CA SER A 40 -5.47 28.65 9.10
C SER A 40 -4.07 28.08 9.33
N ARG A 41 -3.26 28.68 10.21
CA ARG A 41 -1.93 28.16 10.58
C ARG A 41 -2.02 26.79 11.26
N THR A 42 -2.90 26.65 12.24
CA THR A 42 -3.09 25.38 12.96
C THR A 42 -3.59 24.27 12.03
N SER A 43 -4.57 24.58 11.17
CA SER A 43 -5.08 23.64 10.18
C SER A 43 -4.01 23.21 9.18
N ALA A 44 -3.19 24.15 8.68
CA ALA A 44 -2.10 23.82 7.76
C ALA A 44 -1.04 22.91 8.41
N SER A 45 -0.66 23.20 9.66
CA SER A 45 0.27 22.37 10.43
C SER A 45 -0.28 20.96 10.68
N TYR A 46 -1.55 20.85 11.07
CA TYR A 46 -2.23 19.58 11.28
C TYR A 46 -2.27 18.74 10.01
N ASN A 47 -2.65 19.34 8.87
CA ASN A 47 -2.71 18.67 7.58
C ASN A 47 -1.32 18.24 7.09
N ALA A 48 -0.27 19.05 7.32
CA ALA A 48 1.10 18.68 6.97
C ALA A 48 1.57 17.42 7.73
N ASN A 49 1.25 17.33 9.03
CA ASN A 49 1.58 16.16 9.84
C ASN A 49 0.86 14.90 9.35
N ARG A 50 -0.44 15.01 9.03
CA ARG A 50 -1.21 13.90 8.45
C ARG A 50 -0.64 13.47 7.09
N LYS A 51 -0.33 14.42 6.19
CA LYS A 51 0.31 14.15 4.88
C LYS A 51 1.60 13.34 5.07
N LYS A 52 2.46 13.77 6.00
CA LYS A 52 3.72 13.04 6.32
C LYS A 52 3.47 11.62 6.81
N TRP A 53 2.45 11.41 7.65
CA TRP A 53 2.09 10.09 8.15
C TRP A 53 1.56 9.16 7.05
N VAL A 54 0.68 9.68 6.19
CA VAL A 54 0.16 8.93 5.02
C VAL A 54 1.31 8.48 4.11
N PHE A 55 2.23 9.36 3.76
CA PHE A 55 3.40 9.00 2.94
C PHE A 55 4.33 7.98 3.60
N LYS A 56 4.46 8.01 4.93
CA LYS A 56 5.20 6.98 5.65
C LYS A 56 4.60 5.59 5.41
N GLN A 57 3.27 5.47 5.44
CA GLN A 57 2.60 4.19 5.17
C GLN A 57 2.69 3.77 3.71
N VAL A 58 2.60 4.73 2.78
CA VAL A 58 2.85 4.47 1.35
C VAL A 58 4.25 3.87 1.16
N ASN A 59 5.28 4.49 1.74
CA ASN A 59 6.65 4.02 1.63
C ASN A 59 6.83 2.62 2.23
N ASN A 60 6.20 2.35 3.39
CA ASN A 60 6.22 1.03 4.01
C ASN A 60 5.59 -0.04 3.09
N PHE A 61 4.46 0.29 2.45
CA PHE A 61 3.78 -0.62 1.54
C PHE A 61 4.58 -0.85 0.25
N LEU A 62 5.09 0.20 -0.39
CA LEU A 62 5.91 0.07 -1.61
C LEU A 62 7.16 -0.77 -1.36
N LYS A 63 7.81 -0.59 -0.20
CA LYS A 63 8.94 -1.42 0.22
C LYS A 63 8.53 -2.88 0.34
N ALA A 64 7.48 -3.17 1.11
CA ALA A 64 6.99 -4.54 1.28
C ALA A 64 6.56 -5.19 -0.04
N LYS A 65 5.97 -4.40 -0.95
CA LYS A 65 5.62 -4.86 -2.31
C LYS A 65 6.88 -5.22 -3.09
N GLY A 66 7.93 -4.39 -3.04
CA GLY A 66 9.22 -4.70 -3.65
C GLY A 66 9.87 -5.96 -3.08
N ASP A 67 9.95 -6.06 -1.75
CA ASP A 67 10.51 -7.22 -1.05
C ASP A 67 9.76 -8.52 -1.43
N PHE A 68 8.42 -8.45 -1.53
CA PHE A 68 7.60 -9.57 -1.97
C PHE A 68 7.86 -9.97 -3.44
N LEU A 69 8.07 -9.01 -4.34
CA LEU A 69 8.39 -9.33 -5.74
C LEU A 69 9.77 -10.01 -5.86
N THR A 70 10.74 -9.63 -5.03
CA THR A 70 12.03 -10.33 -4.93
C THR A 70 11.84 -11.77 -4.44
N LEU A 71 11.05 -11.98 -3.38
CA LEU A 71 10.68 -13.32 -2.90
C LEU A 71 9.99 -14.16 -3.99
N GLN A 72 9.10 -13.55 -4.77
CA GLN A 72 8.43 -14.22 -5.89
C GLN A 72 9.41 -14.64 -6.98
N GLU A 73 10.41 -13.81 -7.28
CA GLU A 73 11.47 -14.13 -8.24
C GLU A 73 12.32 -15.32 -7.78
N GLU A 74 12.75 -15.31 -6.52
CA GLU A 74 13.49 -16.42 -5.90
C GLU A 74 12.66 -17.71 -5.90
N ALA A 75 11.37 -17.62 -5.55
CA ALA A 75 10.47 -18.77 -5.60
C ALA A 75 10.37 -19.33 -7.03
N ILE A 76 10.19 -18.48 -8.03
CA ILE A 76 10.16 -18.89 -9.45
C ILE A 76 11.46 -19.60 -9.86
N GLU A 77 12.62 -19.10 -9.43
CA GLU A 77 13.90 -19.72 -9.73
C GLU A 77 14.07 -21.08 -9.06
N LYS A 78 13.76 -21.19 -7.76
CA LYS A 78 13.79 -22.46 -7.02
C LYS A 78 12.85 -23.50 -7.67
N LEU A 79 11.66 -23.07 -8.12
CA LEU A 79 10.70 -23.94 -8.83
C LEU A 79 11.25 -24.42 -10.17
N GLN A 80 11.89 -23.53 -10.95
CA GLN A 80 12.53 -23.90 -12.21
C GLN A 80 13.64 -24.94 -11.98
N ASN A 81 14.45 -24.75 -10.95
CA ASN A 81 15.50 -25.69 -10.58
C ASN A 81 14.91 -27.05 -10.23
N CYS A 82 13.85 -27.09 -9.41
CA CYS A 82 13.14 -28.33 -9.08
C CYS A 82 12.65 -29.06 -10.35
N CYS A 83 12.04 -28.33 -11.30
CA CYS A 83 11.58 -28.90 -12.57
C CYS A 83 12.74 -29.49 -13.40
N ASN A 84 13.83 -28.73 -13.57
CA ASN A 84 15.01 -29.16 -14.33
C ASN A 84 15.64 -30.43 -13.70
N TYR A 85 15.72 -30.49 -12.37
CA TYR A 85 16.24 -31.66 -11.65
C TYR A 85 15.36 -32.89 -11.83
N LEU A 86 14.04 -32.74 -11.72
CA LEU A 86 13.09 -33.83 -11.96
C LEU A 86 13.20 -34.38 -13.38
N GLU A 87 13.29 -33.52 -14.39
CA GLU A 87 13.47 -33.91 -15.78
C GLU A 87 14.80 -34.66 -16.00
N SER A 88 15.90 -34.15 -15.43
CA SER A 88 17.21 -34.80 -15.51
C SER A 88 17.25 -36.17 -14.82
N SER A 89 16.51 -36.33 -13.72
CA SER A 89 16.44 -37.57 -12.94
C SER A 89 15.68 -38.66 -13.70
N VAL A 90 14.53 -38.31 -14.27
CA VAL A 90 13.72 -39.21 -15.12
C VAL A 90 14.52 -39.72 -16.33
N ASN A 91 15.32 -38.85 -16.95
CA ASN A 91 16.16 -39.21 -18.09
C ASN A 91 17.33 -40.14 -17.72
N LYS A 92 17.89 -40.03 -16.51
CA LYS A 92 18.90 -40.97 -16.00
C LYS A 92 18.32 -42.32 -15.58
N GLU A 93 17.11 -42.35 -15.02
CA GLU A 93 16.43 -43.58 -14.58
C GLU A 93 15.97 -44.47 -15.75
N ARG A 94 15.65 -43.90 -16.92
CA ARG A 94 15.33 -44.68 -18.13
C ARG A 94 16.46 -45.60 -18.60
N ASN A 95 17.70 -45.34 -18.18
CA ASN A 95 18.89 -46.03 -18.66
C ASN A 95 19.46 -47.12 -17.72
N THR A 96 18.84 -47.44 -16.57
CA THR A 96 19.38 -48.43 -15.59
C THR A 96 18.33 -49.43 -15.06
N VAL A 97 18.71 -50.71 -14.93
CA VAL A 97 17.83 -51.90 -14.75
C VAL A 97 17.49 -52.24 -13.27
N SER A 98 16.20 -52.05 -12.94
CA SER A 98 15.23 -52.89 -12.20
C SER A 98 15.31 -53.36 -10.72
N SER A 99 16.17 -52.91 -9.80
CA SER A 99 15.88 -53.15 -8.35
C SER A 99 16.39 -52.10 -7.36
N THR A 100 17.52 -51.46 -7.61
CA THR A 100 17.94 -50.21 -6.93
C THR A 100 17.09 -48.99 -7.32
N ARG A 101 16.16 -49.20 -8.25
CA ARG A 101 15.24 -48.22 -8.85
C ARG A 101 14.32 -47.61 -7.77
N ASN A 102 13.46 -48.41 -7.14
CA ASN A 102 12.35 -47.90 -6.30
C ASN A 102 12.79 -47.16 -5.03
N MET A 103 13.89 -47.57 -4.39
CA MET A 103 14.33 -46.98 -3.13
C MET A 103 14.92 -45.57 -3.35
N LYS A 104 15.76 -45.41 -4.39
CA LYS A 104 16.34 -44.11 -4.77
C LYS A 104 15.28 -43.15 -5.29
N THR A 105 14.30 -43.60 -6.09
CA THR A 105 13.23 -42.70 -6.58
C THR A 105 12.35 -42.17 -5.46
N SER A 106 12.05 -42.98 -4.44
CA SER A 106 11.18 -42.57 -3.32
C SER A 106 11.81 -41.48 -2.44
N GLU A 107 13.09 -41.63 -2.10
CA GLU A 107 13.84 -40.68 -1.27
C GLU A 107 14.12 -39.36 -2.03
N PHE A 108 14.37 -39.47 -3.34
CA PHE A 108 14.49 -38.31 -4.23
C PHE A 108 13.17 -37.54 -4.34
N THR A 109 12.06 -38.24 -4.55
CA THR A 109 10.72 -37.63 -4.64
C THR A 109 10.38 -36.91 -3.34
N ASP A 110 10.65 -37.50 -2.18
CA ASP A 110 10.39 -36.90 -0.87
C ASP A 110 11.22 -35.63 -0.62
N LYS A 111 12.46 -35.55 -1.10
CA LYS A 111 13.29 -34.34 -0.97
C LYS A 111 12.70 -33.16 -1.74
N TYR A 112 12.40 -33.33 -3.03
CA TYR A 112 11.87 -32.24 -3.85
C TYR A 112 10.44 -31.87 -3.42
N THR A 113 9.65 -32.84 -2.94
CA THR A 113 8.36 -32.58 -2.29
C THR A 113 8.47 -31.57 -1.16
N LYS A 114 9.43 -31.79 -0.25
CA LYS A 114 9.68 -30.89 0.89
C LYS A 114 10.17 -29.53 0.42
N GLU A 115 11.02 -29.48 -0.60
CA GLU A 115 11.51 -28.23 -1.19
C GLU A 115 10.36 -27.40 -1.79
N PHE A 116 9.47 -28.02 -2.57
CA PHE A 116 8.25 -27.38 -3.08
C PHE A 116 7.35 -26.85 -1.95
N GLN A 117 7.15 -27.65 -0.89
CA GLN A 117 6.35 -27.24 0.28
C GLN A 117 6.99 -26.05 1.00
N ASN A 118 8.31 -26.05 1.18
CA ASN A 118 9.02 -24.95 1.83
C ASN A 118 8.91 -23.65 1.01
N ILE A 119 9.11 -23.71 -0.31
CA ILE A 119 8.90 -22.56 -1.21
C ILE A 119 7.48 -22.01 -1.04
N PHE A 120 6.48 -22.89 -0.95
CA PHE A 120 5.09 -22.48 -0.78
C PHE A 120 4.84 -21.80 0.57
N VAL A 121 5.40 -22.33 1.67
CA VAL A 121 5.28 -21.72 2.99
C VAL A 121 5.94 -20.34 3.01
N GLU A 122 7.17 -20.22 2.50
CA GLU A 122 7.88 -18.94 2.38
C GLU A 122 7.07 -17.92 1.57
N TYR A 123 6.57 -18.33 0.40
CA TYR A 123 5.78 -17.47 -0.48
C TYR A 123 4.51 -16.94 0.19
N ASN A 124 3.73 -17.82 0.83
CA ASN A 124 2.48 -17.42 1.49
C ASN A 124 2.74 -16.53 2.71
N ASN A 125 3.81 -16.77 3.45
CA ASN A 125 4.20 -15.90 4.56
C ASN A 125 4.51 -14.48 4.07
N GLY A 126 5.26 -14.36 2.96
CA GLY A 126 5.51 -13.06 2.33
C GLY A 126 4.24 -12.38 1.83
N LEU A 127 3.32 -13.13 1.23
CA LEU A 127 2.03 -12.60 0.76
C LEU A 127 1.18 -12.08 1.92
N LEU A 128 1.17 -12.80 3.05
CA LEU A 128 0.49 -12.39 4.27
C LEU A 128 1.09 -11.11 4.86
N GLU A 129 2.41 -10.96 4.82
CA GLU A 129 3.06 -9.73 5.26
C GLU A 129 2.69 -8.54 4.37
N LEU A 130 2.69 -8.72 3.06
CA LEU A 130 2.24 -7.69 2.12
C LEU A 130 0.79 -7.28 2.36
N ASP A 131 -0.10 -8.23 2.61
CA ASP A 131 -1.52 -7.98 2.92
C ASP A 131 -1.70 -7.15 4.20
N LYS A 132 -0.91 -7.43 5.25
CA LYS A 132 -0.91 -6.62 6.48
C LYS A 132 -0.49 -5.18 6.20
N LYS A 133 0.56 -4.96 5.41
CA LYS A 133 1.02 -3.60 5.04
C LYS A 133 -0.01 -2.87 4.18
N PHE A 134 -0.65 -3.57 3.25
CA PHE A 134 -1.73 -3.03 2.43
C PHE A 134 -2.93 -2.61 3.29
N SER A 135 -3.36 -3.47 4.21
CA SER A 135 -4.48 -3.19 5.11
C SER A 135 -4.23 -1.94 5.96
N SER A 136 -3.03 -1.82 6.55
CA SER A 136 -2.63 -0.64 7.31
C SER A 136 -2.61 0.64 6.47
N LEU A 137 -2.12 0.57 5.23
CA LEU A 137 -2.17 1.71 4.30
C LEU A 137 -3.60 2.09 3.95
N LYS A 138 -4.46 1.11 3.67
CA LYS A 138 -5.87 1.35 3.30
C LYS A 138 -6.63 2.05 4.42
N GLU A 139 -6.46 1.60 5.65
CA GLU A 139 -7.03 2.24 6.85
C GLU A 139 -6.53 3.68 6.99
N THR A 140 -5.21 3.88 6.89
CA THR A 140 -4.56 5.20 6.95
C THR A 140 -5.14 6.16 5.91
N VAL A 141 -5.28 5.72 4.66
CA VAL A 141 -5.84 6.56 3.58
C VAL A 141 -7.31 6.89 3.85
N GLN A 142 -8.08 5.94 4.39
CA GLN A 142 -9.48 6.13 4.72
C GLN A 142 -9.69 7.13 5.88
N GLU A 143 -8.89 7.05 6.93
CA GLU A 143 -8.87 8.02 8.05
C GLU A 143 -8.48 9.43 7.59
N ASN A 144 -7.75 9.52 6.48
CA ASN A 144 -7.25 10.77 5.92
C ASN A 144 -7.95 11.18 4.62
N LYS A 145 -9.18 10.70 4.37
CA LYS A 145 -9.96 10.97 3.16
C LYS A 145 -10.22 12.44 2.84
N GLU A 146 -10.13 13.31 3.84
CA GLU A 146 -10.27 14.77 3.70
C GLU A 146 -9.08 15.41 2.99
N LEU A 147 -7.93 14.76 3.00
CA LEU A 147 -6.76 15.24 2.30
C LEU A 147 -6.82 14.81 0.84
N GLU A 148 -6.68 15.78 -0.06
CA GLU A 148 -6.59 15.54 -1.51
C GLU A 148 -5.50 14.50 -1.84
N VAL A 149 -4.37 14.56 -1.15
CA VAL A 149 -3.26 13.60 -1.32
C VAL A 149 -3.69 12.15 -1.04
N SER A 150 -4.57 11.92 -0.06
CA SER A 150 -5.06 10.58 0.28
C SER A 150 -5.96 10.04 -0.82
N PHE A 151 -6.80 10.89 -1.41
CA PHE A 151 -7.63 10.54 -2.55
C PHE A 151 -6.76 10.16 -3.77
N MET A 152 -5.74 10.97 -4.08
CA MET A 152 -4.80 10.70 -5.17
C MET A 152 -4.03 9.39 -4.95
N ILE A 153 -3.53 9.14 -3.74
CA ILE A 153 -2.88 7.86 -3.36
C ILE A 153 -3.83 6.69 -3.57
N GLY A 154 -5.09 6.83 -3.14
CA GLY A 154 -6.13 5.82 -3.33
C GLY A 154 -6.32 5.42 -4.79
N ASN A 155 -6.25 6.41 -5.70
CA ASN A 155 -6.36 6.20 -7.14
C ASN A 155 -5.11 5.57 -7.76
N ILE A 156 -3.91 6.10 -7.44
CA ILE A 156 -2.63 5.58 -7.94
C ILE A 156 -2.47 4.10 -7.58
N LEU A 157 -2.69 3.77 -6.31
CA LEU A 157 -2.55 2.40 -5.79
C LEU A 157 -3.81 1.54 -5.98
N LYS A 158 -4.87 2.11 -6.57
CA LYS A 158 -6.14 1.43 -6.84
C LYS A 158 -6.71 0.73 -5.60
N LEU A 159 -6.66 1.36 -4.42
CA LEU A 159 -6.95 0.71 -3.13
C LEU A 159 -8.36 0.06 -3.03
N ASN A 160 -9.31 0.57 -3.81
CA ASN A 160 -10.68 0.07 -3.88
C ASN A 160 -10.84 -1.16 -4.78
N SER A 161 -10.00 -1.30 -5.81
CA SER A 161 -10.02 -2.43 -6.77
C SER A 161 -8.79 -3.33 -6.66
N TYR A 162 -7.94 -3.08 -5.66
CA TYR A 162 -6.74 -3.86 -5.42
C TYR A 162 -7.11 -5.32 -5.13
N SER A 163 -6.49 -6.24 -5.88
CA SER A 163 -6.73 -7.66 -5.73
C SER A 163 -5.43 -8.41 -5.55
N PHE A 164 -5.34 -9.16 -4.45
CA PHE A 164 -4.22 -10.07 -4.23
C PHE A 164 -4.24 -11.29 -5.14
N ASN A 165 -5.31 -11.51 -5.91
CA ASN A 165 -5.39 -12.63 -6.84
C ASN A 165 -4.31 -12.58 -7.93
N LYS A 166 -3.80 -11.39 -8.29
CA LYS A 166 -2.70 -11.25 -9.25
C LYS A 166 -1.37 -11.79 -8.73
N TYR A 167 -1.20 -11.85 -7.40
CA TYR A 167 -0.08 -12.48 -6.71
C TYR A 167 -0.37 -13.92 -6.31
N LYS A 168 -1.54 -14.50 -6.60
CA LYS A 168 -1.76 -15.91 -6.28
C LYS A 168 -1.07 -16.77 -7.30
N ILE A 169 -0.06 -17.51 -6.85
CA ILE A 169 0.47 -18.60 -7.65
C ILE A 169 -0.49 -19.79 -7.53
N LYS A 170 -1.17 -20.13 -8.63
CA LYS A 170 -2.05 -21.30 -8.70
C LYS A 170 -1.20 -22.56 -8.86
N PHE A 171 -0.82 -23.18 -7.73
CA PHE A 171 -0.30 -24.55 -7.75
C PHE A 171 -1.44 -25.55 -7.69
N SER A 172 -1.47 -26.54 -8.59
CA SER A 172 -2.38 -27.68 -8.47
C SER A 172 -2.09 -28.38 -7.14
N THR A 173 -3.04 -28.35 -6.20
CA THR A 173 -2.91 -28.87 -4.82
C THR A 173 -2.70 -30.40 -4.73
N ASN A 174 -2.57 -31.09 -5.86
CA ASN A 174 -2.41 -32.53 -5.93
C ASN A 174 -0.97 -33.01 -5.70
N PHE A 175 -0.15 -32.22 -4.99
CA PHE A 175 1.09 -32.74 -4.41
C PHE A 175 0.76 -33.60 -3.17
N GLN A 176 -0.11 -34.59 -3.35
CA GLN A 176 -0.36 -35.63 -2.36
C GLN A 176 0.68 -36.73 -2.56
N ARG A 177 1.49 -36.87 -1.51
CA ARG A 177 2.42 -37.96 -1.20
C ARG A 177 2.02 -39.26 -1.90
N GLY A 178 2.75 -39.65 -2.94
CA GLY A 178 2.60 -40.94 -3.62
C GLY A 178 2.14 -40.90 -5.08
N THR A 179 1.66 -39.78 -5.61
CA THR A 179 1.25 -39.71 -7.03
C THR A 179 2.34 -39.07 -7.87
N ARG A 180 2.77 -39.75 -8.93
CA ARG A 180 3.72 -39.26 -9.94
C ARG A 180 3.42 -37.81 -10.28
N ILE A 181 4.43 -36.97 -10.07
CA ILE A 181 4.44 -35.53 -10.23
C ILE A 181 3.79 -35.15 -11.57
N GLN A 182 2.58 -34.59 -11.52
CA GLN A 182 2.01 -33.84 -12.64
C GLN A 182 1.94 -32.37 -12.23
N LEU A 183 3.12 -31.77 -12.12
CA LEU A 183 3.28 -30.33 -12.00
C LEU A 183 3.15 -29.74 -13.40
N ASN A 184 1.94 -29.29 -13.77
CA ASN A 184 1.77 -28.43 -14.94
C ASN A 184 1.97 -26.97 -14.49
N PHE A 185 3.23 -26.61 -14.20
CA PHE A 185 3.60 -25.24 -13.89
C PHE A 185 4.00 -24.50 -15.16
N ASP A 186 3.24 -23.48 -15.54
CA ASP A 186 3.73 -22.54 -16.54
C ASP A 186 4.60 -21.47 -15.88
N ILE A 187 5.86 -21.82 -15.64
CA ILE A 187 6.88 -20.91 -15.12
C ILE A 187 7.03 -19.66 -16.02
N ARG A 188 6.76 -19.79 -17.34
CA ARG A 188 6.78 -18.63 -18.24
C ARG A 188 5.64 -17.67 -17.91
N SER A 189 4.44 -18.17 -17.64
CA SER A 189 3.33 -17.34 -17.18
C SER A 189 3.63 -16.64 -15.85
N LEU A 190 4.28 -17.33 -14.90
CA LEU A 190 4.70 -16.68 -13.64
C LEU A 190 5.72 -15.57 -13.86
N ARG A 191 6.74 -15.81 -14.68
CA ARG A 191 7.75 -14.79 -15.03
C ARG A 191 7.11 -13.60 -15.74
N LYS A 192 6.19 -13.84 -16.66
CA LYS A 192 5.45 -12.77 -17.35
C LYS A 192 4.67 -11.91 -16.36
N ASN A 193 3.91 -12.53 -15.47
CA ASN A 193 3.17 -11.83 -14.42
C ASN A 193 4.12 -11.04 -13.50
N LEU A 194 5.23 -11.64 -13.04
CA LEU A 194 6.23 -10.94 -12.24
C LEU A 194 6.76 -9.67 -12.93
N ASN A 195 7.05 -9.75 -14.23
CA ASN A 195 7.52 -8.58 -14.99
C ASN A 195 6.45 -7.48 -15.06
N GLU A 196 5.18 -7.84 -15.27
CA GLU A 196 4.05 -6.89 -15.25
C GLU A 196 3.92 -6.22 -13.86
N LEU A 197 4.07 -6.98 -12.77
CA LEU A 197 4.01 -6.45 -11.41
C LEU A 197 5.20 -5.53 -11.07
N LYS A 198 6.40 -5.83 -11.57
CA LYS A 198 7.58 -4.96 -11.42
C LYS A 198 7.39 -3.63 -12.16
N LEU A 199 6.79 -3.66 -13.35
CA LEU A 199 6.43 -2.46 -14.11
C LEU A 199 5.38 -1.63 -13.36
N GLU A 200 4.34 -2.28 -12.82
CA GLU A 200 3.32 -1.64 -12.00
C GLU A 200 3.95 -0.93 -10.78
N LEU A 201 4.81 -1.62 -10.02
CA LEU A 201 5.51 -1.05 -8.86
C LEU A 201 6.38 0.15 -9.25
N THR A 202 7.07 0.07 -10.40
CA THR A 202 7.90 1.16 -10.91
C THR A 202 7.06 2.39 -11.23
N GLN A 203 5.92 2.21 -11.90
CA GLN A 203 5.01 3.29 -12.24
C GLN A 203 4.39 3.93 -10.99
N GLU A 204 3.86 3.12 -10.06
CA GLU A 204 3.31 3.61 -8.80
C GLU A 204 4.35 4.42 -8.01
N THR A 205 5.58 3.92 -7.91
CA THR A 205 6.67 4.61 -7.21
C THR A 205 6.97 5.96 -7.85
N LYS A 206 6.94 6.05 -9.18
CA LYS A 206 7.16 7.31 -9.91
C LYS A 206 6.04 8.31 -9.65
N GLU A 207 4.79 7.88 -9.78
CA GLU A 207 3.62 8.75 -9.55
C GLU A 207 3.56 9.26 -8.11
N LEU A 208 3.87 8.40 -7.14
CA LEU A 208 3.86 8.76 -5.72
C LEU A 208 5.01 9.69 -5.32
N LYS A 209 6.19 9.57 -5.96
CA LYS A 209 7.28 10.54 -5.79
C LYS A 209 6.88 11.92 -6.29
N ASN A 210 6.31 12.01 -7.49
CA ASN A 210 5.82 13.27 -8.04
C ASN A 210 4.76 13.89 -7.13
N LEU A 211 3.89 13.07 -6.53
CA LEU A 211 2.86 13.54 -5.59
C LEU A 211 3.44 14.03 -4.25
N ALA A 212 4.57 13.50 -3.81
CA ALA A 212 5.25 13.94 -2.58
C ALA A 212 6.01 15.26 -2.75
N GLU A 213 6.45 15.56 -3.98
CA GLU A 213 7.17 16.79 -4.34
C GLU A 213 6.24 17.98 -4.61
N ASN A 214 4.93 17.72 -4.83
CA ASN A 214 3.85 18.73 -4.91
C ASN A 214 3.24 19.03 -3.53
#